data_AF-A0A3N0ZFQ9-F1
#
_entry.id   AF-A0A3N0ZFQ9-F1
#
_cell.length_a   1.000
_cell.length_b   1.000
_cell.length_c   1.000
_cell.angle_alpha   90.00
_cell.angle_beta   90.00
_cell.angle_gamma   90.00
#
_symmetry.space_group_name_H-M   'P 1'
#
loop_
_entity.id
_entity.type
_entity.pdbx_description
1 polymer ?
#
loop_
_entity_poly.entity_id
_entity_poly.type
_entity_poly.pdbx_seq_one_letter_code
_entity_poly.pdbx_strand_id
1 'polypeptide(L)'
;MLTLYTPATGFPDLEVKIAYGLARVGIEAFGINSVKIIPQHGFYEIFLNGSFDKLNATFNRITGRILSSPYLSQITPGITSSSAKGIIAEEGETFDLSIYSKINPLAQNRPSENFCRHTSRSKISNVLGLTAVATTGVLCKRDGVDITFYKGQPRRPTEPRDLCKTCGLIALLGMWYATFIFNIADKEVVVIPIPTEEVSGSKLQQIFALQHQIRKKWFSQIIPQVLIPLIFLSKIPSSGDILAGFDLFIVVLSRQQGYHVDGIQIISIDNYINFIKANSFNNASIDIMLQNKAYSSLHELNNLIYYGTKESLLKFARLYVQETSTNNFINLLYPETTKYFLKEVAMISKDIIENPSLQSLARTLRYFIRERKYGYADDIRNARKNSKDFEDTIAKMLREGELRRVQQEQDKKAGKNIENRIHLPKVNEIEEVFKLIENDFEATKTALVILAFSFPSTEDKDKKDINENVNQQ
;
A
#
# COMPACT_ATOMS: atom_id res chain seq x y z
N MET A 1 6.49 -37.25 -6.78
CA MET A 1 5.94 -35.90 -7.05
C MET A 1 4.49 -35.91 -6.62
N LEU A 2 4.08 -34.96 -5.79
CA LEU A 2 2.72 -34.81 -5.29
C LEU A 2 2.15 -33.49 -5.81
N THR A 3 0.88 -33.50 -6.19
CA THR A 3 0.10 -32.30 -6.44
C THR A 3 -1.05 -32.30 -5.44
N LEU A 4 -1.10 -31.26 -4.62
CA LEU A 4 -2.18 -31.03 -3.67
C LEU A 4 -3.05 -29.89 -4.16
N TYR A 5 -4.32 -29.93 -3.83
CA TYR A 5 -5.30 -28.93 -4.24
C TYR A 5 -5.98 -28.34 -3.03
N THR A 6 -6.07 -27.02 -2.96
CA THR A 6 -6.95 -26.41 -1.95
C THR A 6 -8.41 -26.71 -2.30
N PRO A 7 -9.32 -26.72 -1.31
CA PRO A 7 -10.62 -27.34 -1.49
C PRO A 7 -11.60 -26.51 -2.33
N ALA A 8 -11.20 -25.34 -2.86
CA ALA A 8 -12.05 -24.28 -3.40
C ALA A 8 -13.34 -24.12 -2.62
N THR A 9 -13.19 -23.59 -1.42
CA THR A 9 -14.27 -23.25 -0.50
C THR A 9 -15.13 -22.09 -1.00
N GLY A 10 -14.68 -21.31 -2.00
CA GLY A 10 -15.28 -20.05 -2.43
C GLY A 10 -14.91 -18.84 -1.57
N PHE A 11 -14.00 -19.01 -0.60
CA PHE A 11 -13.42 -17.91 0.16
C PHE A 11 -11.95 -17.71 -0.24
N PRO A 12 -11.62 -16.69 -1.06
CA PRO A 12 -10.25 -16.47 -1.54
C PRO A 12 -9.21 -16.40 -0.41
N ASP A 13 -9.58 -15.77 0.70
CA ASP A 13 -8.70 -15.60 1.86
C ASP A 13 -8.48 -16.90 2.65
N LEU A 14 -9.45 -17.83 2.65
CA LEU A 14 -9.29 -19.16 3.25
C LEU A 14 -8.45 -20.07 2.36
N GLU A 15 -8.72 -20.05 1.05
CA GLU A 15 -7.98 -20.85 0.06
C GLU A 15 -6.49 -20.54 0.10
N VAL A 16 -6.14 -19.26 0.10
CA VAL A 16 -4.73 -18.86 0.10
C VAL A 16 -4.05 -19.21 1.43
N LYS A 17 -4.75 -19.12 2.57
CA LYS A 17 -4.23 -19.59 3.87
C LYS A 17 -3.98 -21.09 3.85
N ILE A 18 -4.87 -21.88 3.27
CA ILE A 18 -4.68 -23.33 3.14
C ILE A 18 -3.46 -23.60 2.24
N ALA A 19 -3.34 -22.92 1.11
CA ALA A 19 -2.20 -23.05 0.19
C ALA A 19 -0.86 -22.76 0.91
N TYR A 20 -0.80 -21.66 1.65
CA TYR A 20 0.40 -21.29 2.42
C TYR A 20 0.72 -22.29 3.53
N GLY A 21 -0.30 -22.83 4.22
CA GLY A 21 -0.09 -23.86 5.23
C GLY A 21 0.47 -25.15 4.64
N LEU A 22 -0.10 -25.62 3.53
CA LEU A 22 0.41 -26.80 2.81
C LEU A 22 1.85 -26.59 2.32
N ALA A 23 2.12 -25.43 1.73
CA ALA A 23 3.46 -25.09 1.26
C ALA A 23 4.47 -25.01 2.42
N ARG A 24 4.08 -24.45 3.58
CA ARG A 24 4.94 -24.41 4.78
C ARG A 24 5.32 -25.80 5.27
N VAL A 25 4.39 -26.75 5.29
CA VAL A 25 4.67 -28.15 5.62
C VAL A 25 5.59 -28.76 4.56
N GLY A 26 5.32 -28.52 3.28
CA GLY A 26 6.15 -28.97 2.18
C GLY A 26 7.60 -28.50 2.28
N ILE A 27 7.81 -27.21 2.60
CA ILE A 27 9.15 -26.62 2.77
C ILE A 27 9.88 -27.29 3.92
N GLU A 28 9.21 -27.57 5.04
CA GLU A 28 9.82 -28.30 6.18
C GLU A 28 10.19 -29.74 5.80
N ALA A 29 9.33 -30.41 5.03
CA ALA A 29 9.51 -31.82 4.69
C ALA A 29 10.57 -32.04 3.61
N PHE A 30 10.64 -31.16 2.61
CA PHE A 30 11.37 -31.41 1.36
C PHE A 30 12.31 -30.26 0.95
N GLY A 31 12.34 -29.15 1.68
CA GLY A 31 13.16 -27.98 1.37
C GLY A 31 12.51 -27.00 0.39
N ILE A 32 13.04 -25.77 0.36
CA ILE A 32 12.46 -24.63 -0.39
C ILE A 32 12.39 -24.84 -1.91
N ASN A 33 13.31 -25.61 -2.48
CA ASN A 33 13.36 -25.85 -3.94
C ASN A 33 12.36 -26.90 -4.41
N SER A 34 11.68 -27.56 -3.46
CA SER A 34 10.78 -28.68 -3.73
C SER A 34 9.30 -28.28 -3.69
N VAL A 35 8.99 -27.00 -3.54
CA VAL A 35 7.63 -26.48 -3.31
C VAL A 35 7.30 -25.35 -4.27
N LYS A 36 6.09 -25.40 -4.85
CA LYS A 36 5.51 -24.31 -5.65
C LYS A 36 4.01 -24.19 -5.39
N ILE A 37 3.48 -22.98 -5.43
CA ILE A 37 2.04 -22.69 -5.45
C ILE A 37 1.70 -22.16 -6.84
N ILE A 38 0.67 -22.71 -7.48
CA ILE A 38 0.14 -22.23 -8.75
C ILE A 38 -1.30 -21.76 -8.50
N PRO A 39 -1.60 -20.46 -8.68
CA PRO A 39 -2.96 -19.95 -8.57
C PRO A 39 -3.82 -20.49 -9.71
N GLN A 40 -5.02 -20.94 -9.34
CA GLN A 40 -6.08 -21.34 -10.26
C GLN A 40 -7.32 -20.48 -9.99
N HIS A 41 -8.31 -20.55 -10.87
CA HIS A 41 -9.56 -19.81 -10.70
C HIS A 41 -10.34 -20.36 -9.49
N GLY A 42 -10.21 -19.71 -8.33
CA GLY A 42 -10.92 -20.05 -7.09
C GLY A 42 -10.22 -21.04 -6.15
N PHE A 43 -9.06 -21.61 -6.52
CA PHE A 43 -8.25 -22.51 -5.69
C PHE A 43 -6.76 -22.41 -6.03
N TYR A 44 -5.93 -23.20 -5.36
CA TYR A 44 -4.49 -23.30 -5.62
C TYR A 44 -4.06 -24.75 -5.78
N GLU A 45 -3.09 -24.96 -6.67
CA GLU A 45 -2.31 -26.19 -6.75
C GLU A 45 -1.00 -26.01 -6.00
N ILE A 46 -0.61 -27.02 -5.22
CA ILE A 46 0.64 -27.04 -4.49
C ILE A 46 1.45 -28.24 -4.98
N PHE A 47 2.53 -27.96 -5.70
CA PHE A 47 3.45 -28.98 -6.19
C PHE A 47 4.54 -29.24 -5.17
N LEU A 48 4.72 -30.52 -4.81
CA LEU A 48 5.71 -30.98 -3.85
C LEU A 48 6.56 -32.13 -4.43
N ASN A 49 7.87 -32.01 -4.36
CA ASN A 49 8.76 -33.13 -4.71
C ASN A 49 9.00 -34.04 -3.50
N GLY A 50 8.08 -34.99 -3.25
CA GLY A 50 8.18 -35.89 -2.09
C GLY A 50 7.13 -37.01 -2.05
N SER A 51 6.90 -37.56 -0.85
CA SER A 51 5.94 -38.63 -0.54
C SER A 51 4.97 -38.23 0.58
N PHE A 52 3.76 -38.81 0.58
CA PHE A 52 2.75 -38.51 1.60
C PHE A 52 3.20 -38.91 3.00
N ASP A 53 3.94 -40.01 3.17
CA ASP A 53 4.40 -40.48 4.48
C ASP A 53 5.25 -39.42 5.19
N LYS A 54 6.23 -38.85 4.49
CA LYS A 54 7.09 -37.81 5.04
C LYS A 54 6.31 -36.51 5.27
N LEU A 55 5.42 -36.15 4.35
CA LEU A 55 4.59 -34.96 4.47
C LEU A 55 3.68 -35.03 5.71
N ASN A 56 2.98 -36.15 5.89
CA ASN A 56 2.11 -36.42 7.03
C ASN A 56 2.88 -36.48 8.34
N ALA A 57 4.02 -37.18 8.37
CA ALA A 57 4.88 -37.22 9.55
C ALA A 57 5.34 -35.81 9.98
N THR A 58 5.76 -34.99 9.00
CA THR A 58 6.16 -33.60 9.26
C THR A 58 4.99 -32.76 9.74
N PHE A 59 3.81 -32.88 9.12
CA PHE A 59 2.64 -32.13 9.57
C PHE A 59 2.23 -32.48 10.99
N ASN A 60 2.18 -33.77 11.33
CA ASN A 60 1.85 -34.23 12.68
C ASN A 60 2.90 -33.79 13.72
N ARG A 61 4.18 -33.68 13.32
CA ARG A 61 5.21 -33.08 14.19
C ARG A 61 5.00 -31.58 14.39
N ILE A 62 4.58 -30.86 13.36
CA ILE A 62 4.26 -29.42 13.45
C ILE A 62 3.03 -29.22 14.33
N THR A 63 1.96 -30.00 14.15
CA THR A 63 0.73 -29.88 14.94
C THR A 63 1.02 -30.10 16.42
N GLY A 64 1.73 -31.18 16.77
CA GLY A 64 2.08 -31.48 18.17
C GLY A 64 2.99 -30.44 18.84
N ARG A 65 3.83 -29.73 18.07
CA ARG A 65 4.76 -28.72 18.61
C ARG A 65 4.20 -27.30 18.66
N ILE A 66 3.44 -26.91 17.63
CA ILE A 66 3.05 -25.52 17.38
C ILE A 66 1.54 -25.36 17.60
N LEU A 67 0.72 -26.21 16.98
CA LEU A 67 -0.74 -26.05 16.94
C LEU A 67 -1.46 -26.72 18.13
N SER A 68 -0.73 -27.40 19.01
CA SER A 68 -1.21 -27.85 20.32
C SER A 68 -1.29 -26.73 21.36
N SER A 69 -0.63 -25.59 21.10
CA SER A 69 -0.66 -24.45 22.01
C SER A 69 -1.97 -23.65 21.85
N PRO A 70 -2.74 -23.42 22.93
CA PRO A 70 -3.94 -22.58 22.87
C PRO A 70 -3.60 -21.12 22.52
N TYR A 71 -2.37 -20.68 22.79
CA TYR A 71 -1.92 -19.31 22.56
C TYR A 71 -2.16 -18.85 21.12
N LEU A 72 -1.79 -19.66 20.12
CA LEU A 72 -1.93 -19.30 18.72
C LEU A 72 -3.38 -19.04 18.37
N SER A 73 -4.27 -19.97 18.72
CA SER A 73 -5.70 -19.84 18.44
C SER A 73 -6.32 -18.62 19.14
N GLN A 74 -5.91 -18.30 20.37
CA GLN A 74 -6.49 -17.22 21.17
C GLN A 74 -6.03 -15.82 20.74
N ILE A 75 -4.80 -15.68 20.25
CA ILE A 75 -4.29 -14.37 19.81
C ILE A 75 -4.43 -14.14 18.30
N THR A 76 -5.06 -15.06 17.58
CA THR A 76 -5.36 -14.89 16.15
C THR A 76 -6.61 -14.05 15.96
N PRO A 77 -6.53 -12.91 15.27
CA PRO A 77 -7.70 -12.10 14.98
C PRO A 77 -8.76 -12.89 14.21
N GLY A 78 -10.01 -12.75 14.64
CA GLY A 78 -11.15 -13.49 14.11
C GLY A 78 -11.51 -14.74 14.90
N ILE A 79 -10.56 -15.44 15.54
CA ILE A 79 -10.86 -16.68 16.28
C ILE A 79 -11.42 -16.33 17.66
N THR A 80 -12.67 -16.73 17.92
CA THR A 80 -13.33 -16.53 19.23
C THR A 80 -13.02 -17.68 20.19
N SER A 81 -13.22 -17.47 21.49
CA SER A 81 -12.89 -18.44 22.55
C SER A 81 -13.58 -19.80 22.41
N SER A 82 -14.78 -19.87 21.81
CA SER A 82 -15.48 -21.12 21.51
C SER A 82 -14.85 -21.87 20.34
N SER A 83 -14.53 -21.18 19.24
CA SER A 83 -13.88 -21.76 18.07
C SER A 83 -12.42 -22.14 18.33
N ALA A 84 -11.73 -21.40 19.21
CA ALA A 84 -10.35 -21.67 19.60
C ALA A 84 -10.15 -23.11 20.10
N LYS A 85 -11.09 -23.63 20.90
CA LYS A 85 -11.02 -25.01 21.44
C LYS A 85 -11.02 -26.07 20.33
N GLY A 86 -11.77 -25.86 19.25
CA GLY A 86 -11.85 -26.80 18.13
C GLY A 86 -10.62 -26.79 17.22
N ILE A 87 -9.79 -25.74 17.28
CA ILE A 87 -8.60 -25.55 16.41
C ILE A 87 -7.30 -25.88 17.15
N ILE A 88 -7.38 -26.43 18.37
CA ILE A 88 -6.21 -26.92 19.10
C ILE A 88 -6.01 -28.40 18.78
N ALA A 89 -4.79 -28.78 18.39
CA ALA A 89 -4.43 -30.18 18.20
C ALA A 89 -4.27 -30.86 19.58
N GLU A 90 -5.03 -31.92 19.83
CA GLU A 90 -4.94 -32.68 21.08
C GLU A 90 -3.78 -33.68 21.02
N GLU A 91 -3.31 -34.12 22.19
CA GLU A 91 -2.24 -35.10 22.29
C GLU A 91 -2.69 -36.43 21.68
N GLY A 92 -1.90 -36.98 20.75
CA GLY A 92 -2.22 -38.23 20.05
C GLY A 92 -3.15 -38.08 18.84
N GLU A 93 -3.69 -36.90 18.55
CA GLU A 93 -4.40 -36.66 17.29
C GLU A 93 -3.44 -36.76 16.10
N THR A 94 -3.88 -37.46 15.05
CA THR A 94 -3.14 -37.58 13.80
C THR A 94 -3.98 -37.09 12.63
N PHE A 95 -3.31 -36.44 11.68
CA PHE A 95 -3.91 -35.81 10.52
C PHE A 95 -3.28 -36.33 9.25
N ASP A 96 -4.11 -36.53 8.23
CA ASP A 96 -3.69 -36.99 6.90
C ASP A 96 -3.92 -35.88 5.87
N LEU A 97 -2.86 -35.48 5.18
CA LEU A 97 -2.87 -34.49 4.09
C LEU A 97 -3.18 -35.12 2.73
N SER A 98 -3.32 -36.44 2.63
CA SER A 98 -3.76 -37.12 1.39
C SER A 98 -5.16 -36.67 0.96
N ILE A 99 -5.95 -36.10 1.87
CA ILE A 99 -7.26 -35.51 1.59
C ILE A 99 -7.18 -34.41 0.52
N TYR A 100 -6.03 -33.74 0.36
CA TYR A 100 -5.81 -32.71 -0.65
C TYR A 100 -5.34 -33.26 -2.01
N SER A 101 -5.21 -34.58 -2.18
CA SER A 101 -4.78 -35.20 -3.45
C SER A 101 -5.80 -35.08 -4.58
N LYS A 102 -7.04 -34.70 -4.27
CA LYS A 102 -8.13 -34.57 -5.24
C LYS A 102 -8.89 -33.27 -4.98
N ILE A 103 -9.35 -32.66 -6.06
CA ILE A 103 -10.27 -31.53 -6.04
C ILE A 103 -11.57 -31.89 -6.74
N ASN A 104 -12.68 -31.35 -6.23
CA ASN A 104 -13.95 -31.38 -6.93
C ASN A 104 -14.35 -29.94 -7.31
N PRO A 105 -13.83 -29.38 -8.41
CA PRO A 105 -13.89 -27.94 -8.69
C PRO A 105 -15.29 -27.43 -9.04
N LEU A 106 -16.23 -28.30 -9.44
CA LEU A 106 -17.58 -27.91 -9.85
C LEU A 106 -18.61 -28.72 -9.07
N ALA A 107 -19.12 -28.14 -7.98
CA ALA A 107 -20.17 -28.77 -7.21
C ALA A 107 -21.07 -27.73 -6.53
N GLN A 108 -22.40 -27.95 -6.61
CA GLN A 108 -23.36 -27.17 -5.82
C GLN A 108 -23.20 -27.49 -4.33
N ASN A 109 -23.37 -26.47 -3.50
CA ASN A 109 -23.19 -26.58 -2.06
C ASN A 109 -24.41 -27.20 -1.38
N ARG A 110 -24.27 -28.42 -0.84
CA ARG A 110 -25.35 -29.04 -0.04
C ARG A 110 -25.34 -28.49 1.39
N PRO A 111 -26.50 -28.24 2.04
CA PRO A 111 -26.55 -27.71 3.41
C PRO A 111 -25.83 -28.57 4.46
N SER A 112 -25.81 -29.89 4.27
CA SER A 112 -25.19 -30.86 5.18
C SER A 112 -23.67 -31.04 4.98
N GLU A 113 -23.08 -30.43 3.95
CA GLU A 113 -21.67 -30.57 3.62
C GLU A 113 -20.82 -29.46 4.27
N ASN A 114 -19.67 -29.86 4.82
CA ASN A 114 -18.62 -28.95 5.26
C ASN A 114 -18.10 -28.13 4.05
N PHE A 115 -17.58 -26.91 4.28
CA PHE A 115 -17.05 -26.06 3.21
C PHE A 115 -15.95 -26.74 2.38
N CYS A 116 -15.08 -27.53 3.03
CA CYS A 116 -14.00 -28.24 2.35
C CYS A 116 -14.39 -29.62 1.81
N ARG A 117 -15.59 -30.13 2.11
CA ARG A 117 -16.11 -31.47 1.71
C ARG A 117 -15.27 -32.69 2.06
N HIS A 118 -14.14 -32.52 2.76
CA HIS A 118 -13.39 -33.62 3.32
C HIS A 118 -14.21 -34.39 4.37
N THR A 119 -14.24 -35.71 4.24
CA THR A 119 -14.86 -36.64 5.18
C THR A 119 -13.99 -36.81 6.41
N SER A 120 -13.95 -35.77 7.26
CA SER A 120 -13.26 -35.81 8.57
C SER A 120 -14.26 -36.04 9.68
N ARG A 121 -13.88 -36.88 10.65
CA ARG A 121 -14.65 -37.09 11.90
C ARG A 121 -14.64 -35.84 12.78
N SER A 122 -13.52 -35.12 12.79
CA SER A 122 -13.37 -33.89 13.57
C SER A 122 -13.65 -32.66 12.72
N LYS A 123 -14.54 -31.80 13.22
CA LYS A 123 -15.05 -30.60 12.57
C LYS A 123 -14.84 -29.39 13.47
N ILE A 124 -14.60 -28.25 12.85
CA ILE A 124 -14.51 -26.95 13.49
C ILE A 124 -15.75 -26.18 13.06
N SER A 125 -16.63 -25.91 14.02
CA SER A 125 -17.73 -24.99 13.83
C SER A 125 -17.23 -23.55 13.81
N ASN A 126 -17.89 -22.69 13.04
CA ASN A 126 -17.64 -21.26 13.02
C ASN A 126 -16.26 -20.87 12.41
N VAL A 127 -16.13 -21.10 11.09
CA VAL A 127 -14.98 -20.73 10.23
C VAL A 127 -14.73 -19.21 10.16
N LEU A 128 -15.59 -18.41 10.79
CA LEU A 128 -15.53 -16.95 10.87
C LEU A 128 -14.21 -16.41 11.44
N GLY A 129 -13.44 -17.22 12.17
CA GLY A 129 -12.11 -16.83 12.64
C GLY A 129 -10.96 -17.07 11.69
N LEU A 130 -11.19 -17.88 10.65
CA LEU A 130 -10.20 -18.21 9.63
C LEU A 130 -10.51 -17.54 8.28
N THR A 131 -11.71 -16.99 8.10
CA THR A 131 -12.04 -16.12 6.97
C THR A 131 -12.77 -14.86 7.41
N ALA A 132 -12.28 -13.72 6.95
CA ALA A 132 -12.93 -12.44 7.22
C ALA A 132 -14.18 -12.22 6.35
N VAL A 133 -14.30 -12.95 5.24
CA VAL A 133 -15.42 -12.85 4.29
C VAL A 133 -16.64 -13.62 4.77
N ALA A 134 -16.49 -14.59 5.69
CA ALA A 134 -17.64 -15.33 6.23
C ALA A 134 -18.65 -14.45 6.99
N THR A 135 -18.35 -13.16 7.21
CA THR A 135 -19.32 -12.16 7.66
C THR A 135 -20.48 -11.93 6.69
N THR A 136 -20.38 -12.42 5.46
CA THR A 136 -21.39 -12.20 4.42
C THR A 136 -22.37 -13.36 4.26
N GLY A 137 -22.03 -14.60 4.57
CA GLY A 137 -23.04 -15.66 4.72
C GLY A 137 -23.47 -16.41 3.46
N VAL A 138 -23.37 -17.74 3.60
CA VAL A 138 -24.00 -18.79 2.78
C VAL A 138 -23.65 -18.80 1.30
N LEU A 139 -22.50 -19.39 0.97
CA LEU A 139 -22.19 -19.76 -0.41
C LEU A 139 -23.20 -20.79 -0.97
N CYS A 140 -23.95 -20.39 -1.99
CA CYS A 140 -24.71 -21.23 -2.91
C CYS A 140 -23.81 -21.77 -4.04
N LYS A 141 -22.76 -21.03 -4.44
CA LYS A 141 -21.80 -21.41 -5.50
C LYS A 141 -20.34 -21.23 -5.05
N ARG A 142 -19.44 -22.01 -5.66
CA ARG A 142 -18.00 -22.10 -5.35
C ARG A 142 -17.19 -20.89 -5.82
N ASP A 143 -17.73 -20.11 -6.75
CA ASP A 143 -17.05 -19.00 -7.43
C ASP A 143 -17.71 -17.63 -7.15
N GLY A 144 -18.67 -17.59 -6.22
CA GLY A 144 -19.37 -16.37 -5.81
C GLY A 144 -19.07 -16.03 -4.37
N VAL A 145 -19.18 -14.76 -3.98
CA VAL A 145 -19.30 -14.37 -2.57
C VAL A 145 -20.77 -14.10 -2.33
N ASP A 146 -21.45 -14.98 -1.62
CA ASP A 146 -22.84 -14.75 -1.24
C ASP A 146 -22.88 -13.89 0.03
N ILE A 147 -23.78 -12.89 -0.01
CA ILE A 147 -23.98 -11.92 1.05
C ILE A 147 -25.46 -11.90 1.46
N THR A 148 -25.76 -12.33 2.67
CA THR A 148 -27.05 -12.07 3.33
C THR A 148 -27.06 -10.65 3.88
N PHE A 149 -27.92 -9.80 3.34
CA PHE A 149 -28.15 -8.46 3.84
C PHE A 149 -29.30 -8.43 4.86
N TYR A 150 -29.11 -7.70 5.96
CA TYR A 150 -30.16 -7.36 6.92
C TYR A 150 -30.13 -5.85 7.17
N LYS A 151 -31.25 -5.16 6.92
CA LYS A 151 -31.35 -3.69 7.03
C LYS A 151 -30.23 -2.94 6.27
N GLY A 152 -29.89 -3.41 5.07
CA GLY A 152 -28.86 -2.78 4.22
C GLY A 152 -27.42 -3.07 4.63
N GLN A 153 -27.18 -3.88 5.66
CA GLN A 153 -25.84 -4.29 6.10
C GLN A 153 -25.62 -5.79 5.87
N PRO A 154 -24.43 -6.22 5.40
CA PRO A 154 -24.09 -7.63 5.34
C PRO A 154 -24.12 -8.23 6.75
N ARG A 155 -24.77 -9.39 6.91
CA ARG A 155 -24.94 -10.07 8.19
C ARG A 155 -24.32 -11.45 8.15
N ARG A 156 -23.67 -11.82 9.26
CA ARG A 156 -23.17 -13.18 9.50
C ARG A 156 -24.33 -14.18 9.40
N PRO A 157 -24.12 -15.35 8.79
CA PRO A 157 -25.08 -16.43 8.83
C PRO A 157 -25.24 -16.90 10.28
N THR A 158 -26.46 -17.17 10.71
CA THR A 158 -26.76 -17.68 12.06
C THR A 158 -26.23 -19.10 12.28
N GLU A 159 -26.07 -19.87 11.20
CA GLU A 159 -25.48 -21.21 11.21
C GLU A 159 -24.35 -21.28 10.16
N PRO A 160 -23.13 -20.85 10.51
CA PRO A 160 -21.98 -20.99 9.60
C PRO A 160 -21.67 -22.48 9.41
N ARG A 161 -21.46 -22.92 8.16
CA ARG A 161 -21.08 -24.32 7.88
C ARG A 161 -19.71 -24.64 8.48
N ASP A 162 -19.49 -25.92 8.76
CA ASP A 162 -18.25 -26.40 9.37
C ASP A 162 -17.09 -26.51 8.37
N LEU A 163 -15.87 -26.49 8.89
CA LEU A 163 -14.63 -26.87 8.20
C LEU A 163 -14.04 -28.12 8.87
N CYS A 164 -13.37 -29.00 8.12
CA CYS A 164 -12.67 -30.10 8.79
C CYS A 164 -11.48 -29.59 9.64
N LYS A 165 -11.15 -30.32 10.72
CA LYS A 165 -10.06 -29.92 11.63
C LYS A 165 -8.72 -29.76 10.90
N THR A 166 -8.38 -30.65 9.96
CA THR A 166 -7.17 -30.55 9.13
C THR A 166 -7.10 -29.23 8.36
N CYS A 167 -8.17 -28.82 7.68
CA CYS A 167 -8.19 -27.54 6.96
C CYS A 167 -8.07 -26.35 7.90
N GLY A 168 -8.69 -26.39 9.08
CA GLY A 168 -8.57 -25.31 10.05
C GLY A 168 -7.16 -25.16 10.61
N LEU A 169 -6.50 -26.27 10.94
CA LEU A 169 -5.11 -26.31 11.40
C LEU A 169 -4.13 -25.84 10.32
N ILE A 170 -4.31 -26.28 9.08
CA ILE A 170 -3.50 -25.87 7.93
C ILE A 170 -3.72 -24.38 7.62
N ALA A 171 -4.96 -23.89 7.63
CA ALA A 171 -5.26 -22.48 7.44
C ALA A 171 -4.68 -21.60 8.56
N LEU A 172 -4.77 -22.05 9.82
CA LEU A 172 -4.13 -21.38 10.94
C LEU A 172 -2.61 -21.31 10.74
N LEU A 173 -1.98 -22.42 10.32
CA LEU A 173 -0.56 -22.45 10.01
C LEU A 173 -0.22 -21.45 8.90
N GLY A 174 -0.95 -21.45 7.77
CA GLY A 174 -0.71 -20.51 6.68
C GLY A 174 -0.90 -19.05 7.10
N MET A 175 -1.93 -18.74 7.89
CA MET A 175 -2.16 -17.41 8.44
C MET A 175 -0.97 -16.94 9.29
N TRP A 176 -0.45 -17.82 10.15
CA TRP A 176 0.64 -17.46 11.05
C TRP A 176 1.98 -17.19 10.37
N TYR A 177 2.19 -17.76 9.18
CA TYR A 177 3.43 -17.62 8.43
C TYR A 177 3.34 -16.61 7.28
N ALA A 178 2.18 -16.43 6.65
CA ALA A 178 2.05 -15.61 5.43
C ALA A 178 1.16 -14.37 5.59
N THR A 179 0.50 -14.19 6.73
CA THR A 179 -0.41 -13.06 6.97
C THR A 179 0.23 -12.00 7.87
N PHE A 180 0.21 -10.76 7.43
CA PHE A 180 0.68 -9.61 8.20
C PHE A 180 -0.43 -9.11 9.11
N ILE A 181 -0.15 -9.08 10.41
CA ILE A 181 -1.11 -8.69 11.44
C ILE A 181 -0.50 -7.56 12.27
N PHE A 182 -1.14 -6.40 12.26
CA PHE A 182 -0.71 -5.20 12.96
C PHE A 182 -1.91 -4.39 13.45
N ASN A 183 -1.66 -3.40 14.30
CA ASN A 183 -2.70 -2.57 14.89
C ASN A 183 -2.64 -1.15 14.35
N ILE A 184 -3.80 -0.57 14.07
CA ILE A 184 -4.00 0.86 13.78
C ILE A 184 -5.01 1.38 14.81
N ALA A 185 -4.54 2.23 15.72
CA ALA A 185 -5.31 2.70 16.86
C ALA A 185 -5.98 1.53 17.61
N ASP A 186 -7.31 1.51 17.66
CA ASP A 186 -8.14 0.49 18.31
C ASP A 186 -8.54 -0.68 17.38
N LYS A 187 -7.97 -0.72 16.16
CA LYS A 187 -8.32 -1.71 15.13
C LYS A 187 -7.16 -2.65 14.82
N GLU A 188 -7.49 -3.90 14.55
CA GLU A 188 -6.55 -4.90 14.03
C GLU A 188 -6.68 -4.98 12.51
N VAL A 189 -5.54 -4.94 11.82
CA VAL A 189 -5.48 -5.05 10.36
C VAL A 189 -4.81 -6.36 10.01
N VAL A 190 -5.45 -7.11 9.11
CA VAL A 190 -4.97 -8.39 8.59
C VAL A 190 -4.75 -8.22 7.09
N VAL A 191 -3.51 -8.39 6.64
CA VAL A 191 -3.12 -8.30 5.23
C VAL A 191 -2.58 -9.63 4.76
N ILE A 192 -3.17 -10.18 3.71
CA ILE A 192 -2.81 -11.47 3.12
C ILE A 192 -2.39 -11.23 1.67
N PRO A 193 -1.15 -11.57 1.28
CA PRO A 193 -0.76 -11.53 -0.13
C PRO A 193 -1.47 -12.66 -0.88
N ILE A 194 -2.14 -12.33 -1.99
CA ILE A 194 -2.80 -13.27 -2.89
C ILE A 194 -1.93 -13.39 -4.15
N PRO A 195 -1.39 -14.57 -4.47
CA PRO A 195 -0.54 -14.69 -5.64
C PRO A 195 -1.35 -14.62 -6.93
N THR A 196 -0.88 -13.80 -7.87
CA THR A 196 -1.46 -13.70 -9.22
C THR A 196 -0.72 -14.59 -10.22
N GLU A 197 0.47 -15.05 -9.87
CA GLU A 197 1.34 -15.93 -10.66
C GLU A 197 1.93 -17.09 -9.83
N GLU A 198 2.70 -17.98 -10.48
CA GLU A 198 3.39 -19.10 -9.80
C GLU A 198 4.36 -18.58 -8.72
N VAL A 199 4.27 -19.14 -7.52
CA VAL A 199 5.15 -18.79 -6.40
C VAL A 199 6.05 -19.96 -6.03
N SER A 200 7.36 -19.74 -6.12
CA SER A 200 8.36 -20.70 -5.66
C SER A 200 8.49 -20.74 -4.13
N GLY A 201 8.94 -21.87 -3.58
CA GLY A 201 9.20 -22.00 -2.14
C GLY A 201 10.24 -21.00 -1.59
N SER A 202 11.18 -20.54 -2.42
CA SER A 202 12.13 -19.48 -2.04
C SER A 202 11.43 -18.14 -1.79
N LYS A 203 10.49 -17.75 -2.66
CA LYS A 203 9.67 -16.55 -2.53
C LYS A 203 8.73 -16.65 -1.32
N LEU A 204 8.14 -17.81 -1.07
CA LEU A 204 7.35 -18.07 0.13
C LEU A 204 8.18 -17.88 1.41
N GLN A 205 9.41 -18.38 1.44
CA GLN A 205 10.30 -18.21 2.58
C GLN A 205 10.60 -16.72 2.85
N GLN A 206 10.74 -15.90 1.80
CA GLN A 206 10.89 -14.46 1.94
C GLN A 206 9.65 -13.81 2.54
N ILE A 207 8.44 -14.19 2.10
CA ILE A 207 7.18 -13.72 2.71
C ILE A 207 7.11 -14.10 4.18
N PHE A 208 7.49 -15.33 4.53
CA PHE A 208 7.47 -15.82 5.91
C PHE A 208 8.44 -15.03 6.81
N ALA A 209 9.63 -14.72 6.30
CA ALA A 209 10.60 -13.89 7.01
C ALA A 209 10.08 -12.45 7.17
N LEU A 210 9.49 -11.88 6.11
CA LEU A 210 8.93 -10.53 6.12
C LEU A 210 7.81 -10.40 7.15
N GLN A 211 6.89 -11.38 7.18
CA GLN A 211 5.76 -11.42 8.09
C GLN A 211 6.19 -11.27 9.56
N HIS A 212 7.28 -11.94 9.94
CA HIS A 212 7.79 -11.90 11.29
C HIS A 212 8.27 -10.50 11.73
N GLN A 213 8.74 -9.66 10.80
CA GLN A 213 9.24 -8.31 11.10
C GLN A 213 8.13 -7.30 11.39
N ILE A 214 6.93 -7.51 10.85
CA ILE A 214 5.81 -6.56 10.97
C ILE A 214 4.84 -6.96 12.07
N ARG A 215 4.83 -8.24 12.42
CA ARG A 215 3.92 -8.79 13.40
C ARG A 215 3.97 -7.99 14.70
N LYS A 216 2.82 -7.48 15.14
CA LYS A 216 2.65 -6.63 16.33
C LYS A 216 3.23 -5.22 16.22
N LYS A 217 3.56 -4.71 15.03
CA LYS A 217 3.74 -3.25 14.87
C LYS A 217 2.45 -2.54 15.26
N TRP A 218 2.60 -1.47 16.03
CA TRP A 218 1.49 -0.67 16.51
C TRP A 218 1.58 0.73 15.91
N PHE A 219 0.60 1.09 15.10
CA PHE A 219 0.40 2.45 14.62
C PHE A 219 -0.61 3.12 15.54
N SER A 220 -0.16 4.00 16.44
CA SER A 220 -1.04 4.63 17.45
C SER A 220 -2.06 5.61 16.87
N GLN A 221 -1.93 5.96 15.60
CA GLN A 221 -2.75 6.97 14.95
C GLN A 221 -3.99 6.35 14.31
N ILE A 222 -5.12 7.06 14.34
CA ILE A 222 -6.31 6.69 13.58
C ILE A 222 -6.03 7.01 12.11
N ILE A 223 -5.94 5.98 11.28
CA ILE A 223 -5.62 6.07 9.86
C ILE A 223 -6.87 5.70 9.05
N PRO A 224 -7.29 6.52 8.05
CA PRO A 224 -8.36 6.16 7.13
C PRO A 224 -8.09 4.82 6.42
N GLN A 225 -9.10 3.95 6.34
CA GLN A 225 -8.93 2.59 5.80
C GLN A 225 -8.38 2.55 4.37
N VAL A 226 -8.76 3.53 3.53
CA VAL A 226 -8.30 3.66 2.14
C VAL A 226 -6.78 3.85 2.03
N LEU A 227 -6.11 4.33 3.09
CA LEU A 227 -4.66 4.57 3.08
C LEU A 227 -3.84 3.39 3.62
N ILE A 228 -4.50 2.40 4.22
CA ILE A 228 -3.83 1.22 4.79
C ILE A 228 -2.89 0.52 3.79
N PRO A 229 -3.27 0.30 2.50
CA PRO A 229 -2.39 -0.31 1.52
C PRO A 229 -1.04 0.38 1.37
N LEU A 230 -1.08 1.69 1.08
CA LEU A 230 0.10 2.52 0.85
C LEU A 230 1.00 2.54 2.10
N ILE A 231 0.39 2.65 3.28
CA ILE A 231 1.11 2.72 4.55
C ILE A 231 1.74 1.37 4.87
N PHE A 232 1.03 0.27 4.65
CA PHE A 232 1.56 -1.07 4.84
C PHE A 232 2.80 -1.29 3.98
N LEU A 233 2.71 -1.03 2.67
CA LEU A 233 3.80 -1.25 1.73
C LEU A 233 5.00 -0.32 1.97
N SER A 234 4.76 0.95 2.27
CA SER A 234 5.86 1.93 2.50
C SER A 234 6.66 1.65 3.78
N LYS A 235 6.04 1.08 4.81
CA LYS A 235 6.73 0.73 6.07
C LYS A 235 7.69 -0.44 5.94
N ILE A 236 7.70 -1.09 4.78
CA ILE A 236 8.51 -2.27 4.49
C ILE A 236 9.07 -2.09 3.09
N PRO A 237 10.17 -1.33 2.90
CA PRO A 237 10.67 -1.06 1.55
C PRO A 237 10.97 -2.32 0.74
N SER A 238 11.46 -3.38 1.40
CA SER A 238 11.69 -4.71 0.79
C SER A 238 10.39 -5.41 0.35
N SER A 239 9.23 -4.98 0.82
CA SER A 239 7.93 -5.55 0.42
C SER A 239 7.67 -5.35 -1.06
N GLY A 240 8.20 -4.30 -1.69
CA GLY A 240 8.04 -4.13 -3.13
C GLY A 240 8.65 -5.29 -3.92
N ASP A 241 9.81 -5.79 -3.51
CA ASP A 241 10.45 -6.93 -4.19
C ASP A 241 9.80 -8.25 -3.81
N ILE A 242 9.47 -8.41 -2.53
CA ILE A 242 8.92 -9.67 -2.01
C ILE A 242 7.46 -9.86 -2.43
N LEU A 243 6.68 -8.80 -2.55
CA LEU A 243 5.24 -8.85 -2.87
C LEU A 243 4.92 -8.49 -4.34
N ALA A 244 5.93 -8.24 -5.19
CA ALA A 244 5.70 -8.22 -6.64
C ALA A 244 5.14 -9.58 -7.09
N GLY A 245 4.09 -9.56 -7.91
CA GLY A 245 3.33 -10.74 -8.34
C GLY A 245 2.20 -11.15 -7.39
N PHE A 246 1.81 -10.27 -6.46
CA PHE A 246 0.71 -10.50 -5.52
C PHE A 246 -0.25 -9.33 -5.51
N ASP A 247 -1.54 -9.63 -5.33
CA ASP A 247 -2.53 -8.67 -4.84
C ASP A 247 -2.56 -8.70 -3.30
N LEU A 248 -3.20 -7.73 -2.66
CA LEU A 248 -3.43 -7.75 -1.21
C LEU A 248 -4.90 -7.89 -0.88
N PHE A 249 -5.20 -8.89 -0.06
CA PHE A 249 -6.46 -8.99 0.67
C PHE A 249 -6.29 -8.36 2.05
N ILE A 250 -7.05 -7.30 2.31
CA ILE A 250 -6.93 -6.50 3.55
C ILE A 250 -8.26 -6.52 4.28
N VAL A 251 -8.18 -6.75 5.58
CA VAL A 251 -9.31 -6.77 6.51
C VAL A 251 -9.01 -5.85 7.66
N VAL A 252 -9.99 -5.02 8.02
CA VAL A 252 -9.94 -4.17 9.21
C VAL A 252 -10.95 -4.70 10.22
N LEU A 253 -10.48 -4.97 11.43
CA LEU A 253 -11.24 -5.57 12.52
C LEU A 253 -11.29 -4.64 13.73
N SER A 254 -12.45 -4.53 14.37
CA SER A 254 -12.59 -3.87 15.67
C SER A 254 -12.96 -4.89 16.75
N ARG A 255 -12.55 -4.61 18.00
CA ARG A 255 -12.89 -5.44 19.17
C ARG A 255 -13.98 -4.78 20.00
N GLN A 256 -15.14 -5.44 20.09
CA GLN A 256 -16.21 -5.10 21.03
C GLN A 256 -16.45 -6.29 21.98
N GLN A 257 -17.56 -7.02 21.84
CA GLN A 257 -17.81 -8.32 22.50
C GLN A 257 -17.22 -9.52 21.72
N GLY A 258 -16.46 -9.22 20.68
CA GLY A 258 -15.85 -10.14 19.72
C GLY A 258 -15.29 -9.34 18.54
N TYR A 259 -14.84 -10.03 17.50
CA TYR A 259 -14.35 -9.40 16.28
C TYR A 259 -15.47 -8.98 15.34
N HIS A 260 -15.54 -7.68 15.05
CA HIS A 260 -16.36 -7.11 14.00
C HIS A 260 -15.50 -6.77 12.78
N VAL A 261 -16.03 -6.96 11.57
CA VAL A 261 -15.33 -6.59 10.34
C VAL A 261 -15.77 -5.20 9.93
N ASP A 262 -14.86 -4.24 10.03
CA ASP A 262 -15.09 -2.84 9.70
C ASP A 262 -14.79 -2.51 8.24
N GLY A 263 -14.05 -3.37 7.53
CA GLY A 263 -13.70 -3.17 6.13
C GLY A 263 -13.02 -4.40 5.53
N ILE A 264 -13.29 -4.65 4.25
CA ILE A 264 -12.68 -5.71 3.43
C ILE A 264 -12.35 -5.10 2.06
N GLN A 265 -11.14 -5.34 1.58
CA GLN A 265 -10.72 -4.94 0.23
C GLN A 265 -9.75 -5.95 -0.38
N ILE A 266 -9.86 -6.16 -1.68
CA ILE A 266 -8.86 -6.84 -2.51
C ILE A 266 -8.34 -5.81 -3.48
N ILE A 267 -7.03 -5.62 -3.51
CA ILE A 267 -6.41 -4.55 -4.29
C ILE A 267 -5.18 -5.06 -5.04
N SER A 268 -5.02 -4.61 -6.28
CA SER A 268 -3.73 -4.70 -6.96
C SER A 268 -2.75 -3.71 -6.35
N ILE A 269 -1.49 -4.11 -6.26
CA ILE A 269 -0.44 -3.29 -5.63
C ILE A 269 0.67 -2.86 -6.58
N ASP A 270 0.59 -3.20 -7.87
CA ASP A 270 1.66 -2.90 -8.83
C ASP A 270 1.99 -1.41 -8.88
N ASN A 271 0.96 -0.55 -8.92
CA ASN A 271 1.16 0.89 -8.92
C ASN A 271 1.80 1.41 -7.62
N TYR A 272 1.42 0.85 -6.46
CA TYR A 272 2.06 1.20 -5.19
C TYR A 272 3.52 0.77 -5.15
N ILE A 273 3.81 -0.45 -5.61
CA ILE A 273 5.16 -1.00 -5.67
C ILE A 273 6.03 -0.14 -6.61
N ASN A 274 5.53 0.20 -7.79
CA ASN A 274 6.23 1.04 -8.75
C ASN A 274 6.62 2.39 -8.13
N PHE A 275 5.69 3.04 -7.44
CA PHE A 275 5.96 4.28 -6.72
C PHE A 275 7.01 4.10 -5.61
N ILE A 276 6.84 3.09 -4.75
CA ILE A 276 7.70 2.84 -3.57
C ILE A 276 9.12 2.48 -3.98
N LYS A 277 9.30 1.74 -5.09
CA LYS A 277 10.60 1.32 -5.61
C LYS A 277 11.32 2.38 -6.42
N ALA A 278 10.59 3.33 -7.02
CA ALA A 278 11.19 4.29 -7.93
C ALA A 278 12.33 5.08 -7.29
N ASN A 279 12.21 5.47 -6.02
CA ASN A 279 13.30 6.06 -5.24
C ASN A 279 12.99 6.04 -3.74
N SER A 280 14.03 6.15 -2.90
CA SER A 280 13.89 6.20 -1.44
C SER A 280 13.16 7.45 -0.92
N PHE A 281 13.18 8.55 -1.68
CA PHE A 281 12.53 9.81 -1.29
C PHE A 281 11.00 9.71 -1.32
N ASN A 282 10.43 8.86 -2.18
CA ASN A 282 9.01 8.56 -2.20
C ASN A 282 8.53 7.97 -0.85
N ASN A 283 9.30 7.03 -0.29
CA ASN A 283 9.02 6.48 1.04
C ASN A 283 9.22 7.53 2.14
N ALA A 284 10.27 8.34 2.05
CA ALA A 284 10.51 9.43 3.00
C ALA A 284 9.35 10.44 3.02
N SER A 285 8.78 10.79 1.86
CA SER A 285 7.59 11.64 1.78
C SER A 285 6.37 11.02 2.47
N ILE A 286 6.14 9.71 2.32
CA ILE A 286 5.07 9.01 3.05
C ILE A 286 5.31 9.06 4.56
N ASP A 287 6.55 8.81 5.00
CA ASP A 287 6.91 8.83 6.41
C ASP A 287 6.72 10.21 7.04
N ILE A 288 7.13 11.28 6.37
CA ILE A 288 6.92 12.67 6.82
C ILE A 288 5.43 12.96 6.96
N MET A 289 4.61 12.57 5.98
CA MET A 289 3.16 12.79 6.07
C MET A 289 2.52 12.02 7.23
N LEU A 290 2.94 10.78 7.48
CA LEU A 290 2.45 9.99 8.61
C LEU A 290 2.87 10.59 9.96
N GLN A 291 4.11 11.07 10.10
CA GLN A 291 4.57 11.73 11.32
C GLN A 291 3.74 12.98 11.62
N ASN A 292 3.40 13.76 10.59
CA ASN A 292 2.62 14.99 10.72
C ASN A 292 1.09 14.78 10.69
N LYS A 293 0.60 13.53 10.58
CA LYS A 293 -0.83 13.20 10.40
C LYS A 293 -1.47 13.94 9.21
N ALA A 294 -0.70 14.14 8.14
CA ALA A 294 -1.09 14.80 6.89
C ALA A 294 -1.95 13.88 6.00
N TYR A 295 -3.12 13.49 6.50
CA TYR A 295 -3.96 12.49 5.85
C TYR A 295 -4.63 12.99 4.57
N SER A 296 -4.91 14.29 4.44
CA SER A 296 -5.46 14.83 3.19
C SER A 296 -4.43 14.73 2.06
N SER A 297 -3.18 15.07 2.36
CA SER A 297 -2.07 14.88 1.42
C SER A 297 -1.86 13.41 1.08
N LEU A 298 -1.86 12.50 2.06
CA LEU A 298 -1.78 11.06 1.78
C LEU A 298 -2.94 10.55 0.93
N HIS A 299 -4.14 11.10 1.09
CA HIS A 299 -5.31 10.72 0.30
C HIS A 299 -5.17 11.15 -1.16
N GLU A 300 -4.69 12.36 -1.42
CA GLU A 300 -4.38 12.77 -2.80
C GLU A 300 -3.22 11.98 -3.41
N LEU A 301 -2.21 11.62 -2.61
CA LEU A 301 -1.14 10.71 -3.06
C LEU A 301 -1.70 9.33 -3.44
N ASN A 302 -2.58 8.78 -2.62
CA ASN A 302 -3.25 7.52 -2.91
C ASN A 302 -4.05 7.60 -4.21
N ASN A 303 -4.78 8.70 -4.42
CA ASN A 303 -5.56 8.90 -5.64
C ASN A 303 -4.67 9.01 -6.88
N LEU A 304 -3.49 9.63 -6.75
CA LEU A 304 -2.51 9.70 -7.83
C LEU A 304 -1.95 8.34 -8.19
N ILE A 305 -1.50 7.58 -7.20
CA ILE A 305 -0.80 6.31 -7.42
C ILE A 305 -1.78 5.23 -7.85
N TYR A 306 -2.87 5.05 -7.10
CA TYR A 306 -3.75 3.91 -7.28
C TYR A 306 -4.79 4.15 -8.37
N TYR A 307 -5.49 5.29 -8.32
CA TYR A 307 -6.55 5.60 -9.28
C TYR A 307 -6.05 6.34 -10.53
N GLY A 308 -4.79 6.80 -10.55
CA GLY A 308 -4.23 7.52 -11.69
C GLY A 308 -4.83 8.92 -11.90
N THR A 309 -5.46 9.51 -10.88
CA THR A 309 -6.15 10.80 -11.00
C THR A 309 -5.15 11.95 -11.13
N LYS A 310 -4.77 12.31 -12.36
CA LYS A 310 -3.77 13.36 -12.64
C LYS A 310 -4.09 14.71 -11.99
N GLU A 311 -5.38 15.05 -11.89
CA GLU A 311 -5.84 16.30 -11.23
C GLU A 311 -5.44 16.38 -9.75
N SER A 312 -5.29 15.22 -9.08
CA SER A 312 -4.83 15.16 -7.69
C SER A 312 -3.37 15.61 -7.53
N LEU A 313 -2.57 15.74 -8.61
CA LEU A 313 -1.13 16.00 -8.54
C LEU A 313 -0.84 17.38 -7.94
N LEU A 314 -1.48 18.41 -8.50
CA LEU A 314 -1.31 19.79 -8.08
C LEU A 314 -1.90 20.02 -6.68
N LYS A 315 -2.99 19.32 -6.36
CA LYS A 315 -3.60 19.35 -5.02
C LYS A 315 -2.72 18.65 -3.99
N PHE A 316 -2.16 17.49 -4.33
CA PHE A 316 -1.21 16.75 -3.49
C PHE A 316 0.00 17.61 -3.15
N ALA A 317 0.70 18.18 -4.14
CA ALA A 317 1.90 18.97 -3.87
C ALA A 317 1.61 20.17 -2.95
N ARG A 318 0.48 20.84 -3.17
CA ARG A 318 0.00 21.95 -2.35
C ARG A 318 -0.31 21.53 -0.91
N LEU A 319 -1.01 20.42 -0.72
CA LEU A 319 -1.37 19.88 0.60
C LEU A 319 -0.15 19.33 1.33
N TYR A 320 0.75 18.62 0.64
CA TYR A 320 1.98 18.11 1.20
C TYR A 320 2.76 19.22 1.90
N VAL A 321 3.04 20.30 1.18
CA VAL A 321 3.79 21.43 1.76
C VAL A 321 3.02 22.07 2.92
N GLN A 322 1.70 22.23 2.80
CA GLN A 322 0.91 22.84 3.86
C GLN A 322 0.86 22.00 5.14
N GLU A 323 0.61 20.70 5.02
CA GLU A 323 0.34 19.81 6.16
C GLU A 323 1.63 19.30 6.81
N THR A 324 2.75 19.29 6.08
CA THR A 324 4.04 18.82 6.62
C THR A 324 4.96 19.94 7.09
N SER A 325 4.69 21.20 6.72
CA SER A 325 5.51 22.34 7.15
C SER A 325 5.21 22.79 8.58
N THR A 326 6.22 23.34 9.25
CA THR A 326 6.10 24.01 10.56
C THR A 326 6.29 25.52 10.41
N ASN A 327 6.04 26.29 11.46
CA ASN A 327 6.23 27.74 11.44
C ASN A 327 7.66 28.17 11.11
N ASN A 328 8.64 27.32 11.39
CA ASN A 328 10.06 27.62 11.20
C ASN A 328 10.67 26.92 9.99
N PHE A 329 9.94 25.98 9.36
CA PHE A 329 10.48 25.20 8.25
C PHE A 329 9.39 24.82 7.24
N ILE A 330 9.66 25.09 5.97
CA ILE A 330 8.80 24.70 4.85
C ILE A 330 9.30 23.40 4.23
N ASN A 331 8.53 22.34 4.40
CA ASN A 331 8.77 21.04 3.80
C ASN A 331 8.32 21.06 2.33
N LEU A 332 9.28 21.07 1.41
CA LEU A 332 9.02 20.93 -0.03
C LEU A 332 9.16 19.47 -0.45
N LEU A 333 8.64 19.11 -1.63
CA LEU A 333 8.84 17.78 -2.20
C LEU A 333 10.32 17.55 -2.52
N TYR A 334 10.78 16.31 -2.40
CA TYR A 334 12.11 15.95 -2.85
C TYR A 334 12.22 16.04 -4.38
N PRO A 335 13.36 16.48 -4.93
CA PRO A 335 13.52 16.61 -6.38
C PRO A 335 13.26 15.31 -7.15
N GLU A 336 13.70 14.17 -6.61
CA GLU A 336 13.49 12.86 -7.26
C GLU A 336 12.02 12.42 -7.23
N THR A 337 11.31 12.70 -6.13
CA THR A 337 9.86 12.48 -6.04
C THR A 337 9.10 13.38 -7.02
N THR A 338 9.50 14.65 -7.14
CA THR A 338 8.96 15.60 -8.14
C THR A 338 9.20 15.11 -9.56
N LYS A 339 10.41 14.65 -9.90
CA LYS A 339 10.73 14.08 -11.21
C LYS A 339 9.88 12.86 -11.52
N TYR A 340 9.70 11.96 -10.56
CA TYR A 340 8.82 10.80 -10.73
C TYR A 340 7.40 11.24 -11.09
N PHE A 341 6.82 12.18 -10.35
CA PHE A 341 5.47 12.64 -10.65
C PHE A 341 5.34 13.30 -12.02
N LEU A 342 6.33 14.09 -12.44
CA LEU A 342 6.28 14.75 -13.75
C LEU A 342 6.50 13.76 -14.91
N LYS A 343 7.42 12.81 -14.77
CA LYS A 343 7.78 11.85 -15.83
C LYS A 343 6.83 10.66 -15.89
N GLU A 344 6.61 9.98 -14.76
CA GLU A 344 5.89 8.71 -14.72
C GLU A 344 4.37 8.90 -14.57
N VAL A 345 3.93 9.90 -13.80
CA VAL A 345 2.48 10.12 -13.54
C VAL A 345 1.86 11.10 -14.52
N ALA A 346 2.46 12.29 -14.67
CA ALA A 346 1.94 13.31 -15.57
C ALA A 346 2.27 12.99 -17.04
N MET A 347 3.36 12.24 -17.29
CA MET A 347 3.89 11.92 -18.63
C MET A 347 4.33 13.16 -19.41
N ILE A 348 4.95 14.12 -18.72
CA ILE A 348 5.44 15.37 -19.32
C ILE A 348 6.82 15.14 -19.95
N SER A 349 7.05 15.76 -21.11
CA SER A 349 8.33 15.63 -21.83
C SER A 349 9.49 16.19 -21.02
N LYS A 350 10.66 15.54 -21.18
CA LYS A 350 11.89 15.93 -20.51
C LYS A 350 12.29 17.38 -20.85
N ASP A 351 12.05 17.81 -22.09
CA ASP A 351 12.37 19.16 -22.57
C ASP A 351 11.63 20.26 -21.81
N ILE A 352 10.40 20.00 -21.36
CA ILE A 352 9.65 20.94 -20.50
C ILE A 352 10.18 20.88 -19.07
N ILE A 353 10.35 19.68 -18.50
CA ILE A 353 10.76 19.48 -17.10
C ILE A 353 12.14 20.09 -16.82
N GLU A 354 13.06 19.94 -17.77
CA GLU A 354 14.46 20.34 -17.64
C GLU A 354 14.74 21.71 -18.29
N ASN A 355 13.69 22.41 -18.76
CA ASN A 355 13.84 23.74 -19.34
C ASN A 355 14.38 24.76 -18.31
N PRO A 356 15.54 25.40 -18.55
CA PRO A 356 16.15 26.32 -17.59
C PRO A 356 15.28 27.54 -17.27
N SER A 357 14.54 28.05 -18.26
CA SER A 357 13.66 29.21 -18.10
C SER A 357 12.44 28.88 -17.24
N LEU A 358 11.86 27.69 -17.42
CA LEU A 358 10.79 27.19 -16.55
C LEU A 358 11.26 27.02 -15.11
N GLN A 359 12.46 26.46 -14.91
CA GLN A 359 13.06 26.33 -13.58
C GLN A 359 13.37 27.68 -12.92
N SER A 360 13.82 28.66 -13.71
CA SER A 360 14.03 30.05 -13.27
C SER A 360 12.74 30.66 -12.72
N LEU A 361 11.62 30.53 -13.47
CA LEU A 361 10.31 31.00 -13.02
C LEU A 361 9.78 30.20 -11.82
N ALA A 362 9.97 28.87 -11.80
CA ALA A 362 9.60 28.01 -10.68
C ALA A 362 10.33 28.40 -9.40
N ARG A 363 11.59 28.85 -9.49
CA ARG A 363 12.36 29.36 -8.35
C ARG A 363 11.77 30.63 -7.75
N THR A 364 11.24 31.53 -8.59
CA THR A 364 10.50 32.71 -8.13
C THR A 364 9.20 32.31 -7.44
N LEU A 365 8.42 31.40 -8.03
CA LEU A 365 7.18 30.92 -7.41
C LEU A 365 7.45 30.19 -6.07
N ARG A 366 8.53 29.39 -6.02
CA ARG A 366 9.01 28.70 -4.80
C ARG A 366 9.31 29.68 -3.66
N TYR A 367 9.84 30.86 -3.96
CA TYR A 367 10.04 31.90 -2.94
C TYR A 367 8.71 32.25 -2.25
N PHE A 368 7.65 32.52 -3.02
CA PHE A 368 6.33 32.83 -2.46
C PHE A 368 5.71 31.65 -1.70
N ILE A 369 5.93 30.42 -2.16
CA ILE A 369 5.51 29.21 -1.44
C ILE A 369 6.20 29.12 -0.07
N ARG A 370 7.50 29.47 0.02
CA ARG A 370 8.22 29.52 1.30
C ARG A 370 7.68 30.59 2.25
N GLU A 371 7.22 31.69 1.69
CA GLU A 371 6.50 32.75 2.43
C GLU A 371 5.02 32.39 2.71
N ARG A 372 4.59 31.14 2.42
CA ARG A 372 3.21 30.64 2.56
C ARG A 372 2.17 31.42 1.76
N LYS A 373 2.60 32.16 0.73
CA LYS A 373 1.75 32.88 -0.22
C LYS A 373 1.36 31.98 -1.39
N TYR A 374 0.50 31.02 -1.10
CA TYR A 374 0.12 30.00 -2.08
C TYR A 374 -0.84 30.48 -3.17
N GLY A 375 -1.45 31.67 -3.00
CA GLY A 375 -2.42 32.23 -3.96
C GLY A 375 -1.91 32.22 -5.40
N TYR A 376 -0.65 32.61 -5.63
CA TYR A 376 -0.06 32.56 -6.97
C TYR A 376 -0.04 31.15 -7.57
N ALA A 377 0.31 30.13 -6.78
CA ALA A 377 0.34 28.75 -7.26
C ALA A 377 -1.08 28.20 -7.49
N ASP A 378 -2.03 28.57 -6.64
CA ASP A 378 -3.44 28.19 -6.77
C ASP A 378 -4.10 28.86 -7.99
N ASP A 379 -3.82 30.14 -8.25
CA ASP A 379 -4.28 30.89 -9.42
C ASP A 379 -3.70 30.30 -10.72
N ILE A 380 -2.38 30.02 -10.74
CA ILE A 380 -1.74 29.33 -11.88
C ILE A 380 -2.38 27.97 -12.12
N ARG A 381 -2.60 27.16 -11.07
CA ARG A 381 -3.24 25.84 -11.21
C ARG A 381 -4.61 25.93 -11.88
N ASN A 382 -5.41 26.91 -11.48
CA ASN A 382 -6.79 27.05 -11.94
C ASN A 382 -6.91 27.82 -13.28
N ALA A 383 -5.82 28.37 -13.79
CA ALA A 383 -5.79 29.09 -15.06
C ALA A 383 -6.17 28.16 -16.23
N ARG A 384 -6.88 28.73 -17.21
CA ARG A 384 -7.39 28.03 -18.39
C ARG A 384 -6.62 28.48 -19.62
N LYS A 385 -6.39 27.57 -20.58
CA LYS A 385 -5.61 27.84 -21.80
C LYS A 385 -6.03 29.10 -22.58
N ASN A 386 -7.31 29.44 -22.55
CA ASN A 386 -7.88 30.55 -23.32
C ASN A 386 -8.16 31.80 -22.46
N SER A 387 -7.77 31.82 -21.19
CA SER A 387 -7.90 33.01 -20.34
C SER A 387 -6.56 33.70 -20.15
N LYS A 388 -6.59 35.00 -19.83
CA LYS A 388 -5.39 35.77 -19.46
C LYS A 388 -4.94 35.54 -18.01
N ASP A 389 -5.58 34.59 -17.32
CA ASP A 389 -5.38 34.41 -15.87
C ASP A 389 -3.95 33.97 -15.57
N PHE A 390 -3.35 33.15 -16.44
CA PHE A 390 -1.96 32.71 -16.28
C PHE A 390 -0.99 33.89 -16.41
N GLU A 391 -1.08 34.64 -17.51
CA GLU A 391 -0.27 35.83 -17.79
C GLU A 391 -0.39 36.87 -16.68
N ASP A 392 -1.62 37.19 -16.28
CA ASP A 392 -1.92 38.18 -15.26
C ASP A 392 -1.36 37.76 -13.90
N THR A 393 -1.44 36.47 -13.57
CA THR A 393 -0.89 35.93 -12.32
C THR A 393 0.64 35.99 -12.31
N ILE A 394 1.30 35.60 -13.40
CA ILE A 394 2.77 35.72 -13.52
C ILE A 394 3.19 37.19 -13.44
N ALA A 395 2.52 38.10 -14.14
CA ALA A 395 2.83 39.52 -14.11
C ALA A 395 2.63 40.15 -12.72
N LYS A 396 1.59 39.74 -11.97
CA LYS A 396 1.39 40.17 -10.57
C LYS A 396 2.50 39.63 -9.67
N MET A 397 2.82 38.35 -9.79
CA MET A 397 3.87 37.68 -9.02
C MET A 397 5.24 38.34 -9.23
N LEU A 398 5.62 38.64 -10.48
CA LEU A 398 6.90 39.28 -10.81
C LEU A 398 6.96 40.73 -10.30
N ARG A 399 5.85 41.47 -10.37
CA ARG A 399 5.75 42.83 -9.80
C ARG A 399 5.94 42.83 -8.29
N GLU A 400 5.25 41.94 -7.57
CA GLU A 400 5.51 41.78 -6.13
C GLU A 400 6.95 41.32 -5.88
N GLY A 401 7.47 40.43 -6.72
CA GLY A 401 8.82 39.92 -6.58
C GLY A 401 9.89 41.02 -6.68
N GLU A 402 9.73 41.95 -7.61
CA GLU A 402 10.64 43.10 -7.74
C GLU A 402 10.60 44.00 -6.50
N LEU A 403 9.40 44.26 -5.95
CA LEU A 403 9.28 45.00 -4.69
C LEU A 403 10.01 44.30 -3.53
N ARG A 404 9.90 42.97 -3.44
CA ARG A 404 10.62 42.18 -2.43
C ARG A 404 12.13 42.23 -2.63
N ARG A 405 12.61 42.18 -3.87
CA ARG A 405 14.04 42.28 -4.20
C ARG A 405 14.61 43.61 -3.74
N VAL A 406 13.95 44.73 -4.08
CA VAL A 406 14.37 46.08 -3.67
C VAL A 406 14.39 46.21 -2.14
N GLN A 407 13.37 45.70 -1.46
CA GLN A 407 13.31 45.69 0.01
C GLN A 407 14.46 44.87 0.62
N GLN A 408 14.73 43.69 0.09
CA GLN A 408 15.83 42.83 0.53
C GLN A 408 17.19 43.51 0.31
N GLU A 409 17.40 44.25 -0.77
CA GLU A 409 18.63 45.01 -0.98
C GLU A 409 18.82 46.13 0.04
N GLN A 410 17.74 46.83 0.41
CA GLN A 410 17.77 47.84 1.47
C GLN A 410 18.07 47.21 2.84
N ASP A 411 17.40 46.11 3.16
CA ASP A 411 17.62 45.38 4.42
C ASP A 411 19.06 44.84 4.53
N LYS A 412 19.63 44.35 3.41
CA LYS A 412 21.04 43.93 3.34
C LYS A 412 21.98 45.11 3.58
N LYS A 413 21.72 46.27 2.97
CA LYS A 413 22.49 47.51 3.20
C LYS A 413 22.37 48.01 4.65
N ALA A 414 21.25 47.75 5.31
CA ALA A 414 21.03 48.03 6.73
C ALA A 414 21.62 46.97 7.67
N GLY A 415 22.35 45.98 7.16
CA GLY A 415 23.02 44.95 7.97
C GLY A 415 22.12 43.82 8.46
N LYS A 416 20.88 43.70 7.96
CA LYS A 416 20.00 42.58 8.31
C LYS A 416 20.39 41.31 7.56
N ASN A 417 20.31 40.16 8.24
CA ASN A 417 20.49 38.87 7.60
C ASN A 417 19.22 38.48 6.81
N ILE A 418 19.38 38.01 5.58
CA ILE A 418 18.29 37.62 4.68
C ILE A 418 18.46 36.15 4.34
N GLU A 419 17.65 35.31 4.96
CA GLU A 419 17.73 33.86 4.82
C GLU A 419 17.13 33.36 3.50
N ASN A 420 16.04 33.98 3.03
CA ASN A 420 15.33 33.59 1.82
C ASN A 420 15.38 34.73 0.79
N ARG A 421 16.37 34.70 -0.12
CA ARG A 421 16.45 35.69 -1.20
C ARG A 421 15.53 35.34 -2.35
N ILE A 422 14.81 36.34 -2.86
CA ILE A 422 14.01 36.17 -4.07
C ILE A 422 14.91 36.11 -5.32
N HIS A 423 14.51 35.27 -6.27
CA HIS A 423 15.08 35.22 -7.62
C HIS A 423 14.07 35.79 -8.60
N LEU A 424 14.54 36.54 -9.60
CA LEU A 424 13.69 37.02 -10.70
C LEU A 424 14.26 36.51 -12.03
N PRO A 425 13.42 35.92 -12.89
CA PRO A 425 13.82 35.46 -14.21
C PRO A 425 14.13 36.65 -15.12
N LYS A 426 15.00 36.41 -16.10
CA LYS A 426 15.28 37.38 -17.16
C LYS A 426 14.12 37.45 -18.16
N VAL A 427 14.03 38.55 -18.91
CA VAL A 427 12.95 38.76 -19.90
C VAL A 427 12.91 37.63 -20.94
N ASN A 428 14.06 37.23 -21.47
CA ASN A 428 14.16 36.13 -22.42
C ASN A 428 13.75 34.77 -21.83
N GLU A 429 13.94 34.55 -20.52
CA GLU A 429 13.44 33.35 -19.85
C GLU A 429 11.91 33.37 -19.74
N ILE A 430 11.31 34.52 -19.47
CA ILE A 430 9.85 34.66 -19.46
C ILE A 430 9.26 34.43 -20.86
N GLU A 431 9.84 35.01 -21.89
CA GLU A 431 9.43 34.79 -23.29
C GLU A 431 9.48 33.30 -23.66
N GLU A 432 10.54 32.60 -23.25
CA GLU A 432 10.67 31.17 -23.50
C GLU A 432 9.61 30.33 -22.78
N VAL A 433 9.27 30.67 -21.54
CA VAL A 433 8.16 30.00 -20.82
C VAL A 433 6.83 30.20 -21.54
N PHE A 434 6.56 31.41 -22.08
CA PHE A 434 5.33 31.65 -22.84
C PHE A 434 5.28 30.83 -24.13
N LYS A 435 6.41 30.64 -24.83
CA LYS A 435 6.46 29.71 -25.98
C LYS A 435 6.14 28.27 -25.57
N LEU A 436 6.64 27.79 -24.43
CA LEU A 436 6.31 26.45 -23.92
C LEU A 436 4.81 26.32 -23.62
N ILE A 437 4.21 27.36 -23.03
CA ILE A 437 2.78 27.42 -22.72
C ILE A 437 1.92 27.40 -24.00
N GLU A 438 2.34 28.10 -25.06
CA GLU A 438 1.66 28.06 -26.36
C GLU A 438 1.67 26.65 -26.96
N ASN A 439 2.80 25.94 -26.84
CA ASN A 439 2.98 24.58 -27.33
C ASN A 439 2.15 23.56 -26.53
N ASP A 440 2.35 23.51 -25.20
CA ASP A 440 1.63 22.62 -24.29
C ASP A 440 1.33 23.32 -22.96
N PHE A 441 0.16 23.93 -22.91
CA PHE A 441 -0.32 24.70 -21.78
C PHE A 441 -0.42 23.86 -20.49
N GLU A 442 -1.07 22.69 -20.55
CA GLU A 442 -1.34 21.90 -19.35
C GLU A 442 -0.08 21.24 -18.81
N ALA A 443 0.80 20.73 -19.68
CA ALA A 443 2.07 20.16 -19.26
C ALA A 443 2.98 21.22 -18.64
N THR A 444 3.13 22.38 -19.28
CA THR A 444 3.99 23.46 -18.80
C THR A 444 3.48 24.07 -17.50
N LYS A 445 2.17 24.31 -17.38
CA LYS A 445 1.51 24.76 -16.15
C LYS A 445 1.73 23.78 -15.01
N THR A 446 1.50 22.49 -15.26
CA THR A 446 1.68 21.43 -14.26
C THR A 446 3.14 21.33 -13.81
N ALA A 447 4.08 21.34 -14.76
CA ALA A 447 5.51 21.31 -14.48
C ALA A 447 5.95 22.52 -13.64
N LEU A 448 5.54 23.73 -14.01
CA LEU A 448 5.86 24.96 -13.26
C LEU A 448 5.47 24.87 -11.78
N VAL A 449 4.22 24.49 -11.52
CA VAL A 449 3.69 24.44 -10.15
C VAL A 449 4.38 23.34 -9.34
N ILE A 450 4.55 22.15 -9.90
CA ILE A 450 5.17 21.02 -9.19
C ILE A 450 6.66 21.26 -8.92
N LEU A 451 7.39 21.86 -9.86
CA LEU A 451 8.79 22.27 -9.65
C LEU A 451 8.92 23.35 -8.58
N ALA A 452 7.95 24.26 -8.47
CA ALA A 452 7.93 25.29 -7.45
C ALA A 452 7.66 24.71 -6.04
N PHE A 453 6.88 23.63 -5.93
CA PHE A 453 6.68 22.88 -4.67
C PHE A 453 7.82 21.90 -4.33
N SER A 454 8.88 21.84 -5.15
CA SER A 454 10.04 20.98 -4.93
C SER A 454 11.22 21.73 -4.31
N PHE A 455 12.09 21.04 -3.56
CA PHE A 455 13.39 21.59 -3.18
C PHE A 455 14.24 21.90 -4.44
N PRO A 456 15.14 22.89 -4.38
CA PRO A 456 16.10 23.11 -5.46
C PRO A 456 16.96 21.86 -5.68
N SER A 457 17.18 21.49 -6.94
CA SER A 457 18.15 20.46 -7.30
C SER A 457 19.57 20.91 -6.90
N THR A 458 20.53 19.99 -6.82
CA THR A 458 21.93 20.31 -6.54
C THR A 458 22.51 21.30 -7.55
N GLU A 459 22.12 21.23 -8.82
CA GLU A 459 22.48 22.21 -9.87
C GLU A 459 21.97 23.64 -9.58
N ASP A 460 20.84 23.77 -8.88
CA ASP A 460 20.31 25.06 -8.42
C ASP A 460 21.09 25.63 -7.20
N LYS A 461 21.71 24.74 -6.40
CA LYS A 461 22.57 25.15 -5.26
C LYS A 461 23.92 25.65 -5.75
N ASP A 462 24.50 25.04 -6.77
CA ASP A 462 25.79 25.50 -7.33
C ASP A 462 25.65 26.89 -7.98
N LYS A 463 24.49 27.22 -8.57
CA LYS A 463 24.16 28.58 -9.03
C LYS A 463 23.95 29.59 -7.89
N LYS A 464 23.63 29.15 -6.67
CA LYS A 464 23.63 30.03 -5.48
C LYS A 464 25.06 30.44 -5.14
N ASP A 465 26.01 29.50 -5.14
CA ASP A 465 27.40 29.76 -4.76
C ASP A 465 28.16 30.56 -5.84
N ILE A 466 27.86 30.36 -7.12
CA ILE A 466 28.48 31.14 -8.21
C ILE A 466 28.02 32.61 -8.20
N ASN A 467 26.74 32.89 -7.94
CA ASN A 467 26.23 34.27 -7.87
C ASN A 467 26.64 35.03 -6.59
N GLU A 468 27.11 34.32 -5.55
CA GLU A 468 27.71 34.94 -4.38
C GLU A 468 29.17 35.35 -4.62
N ASN A 469 29.89 34.64 -5.50
CA ASN A 469 31.28 34.97 -5.84
C ASN A 469 31.42 36.04 -6.94
N VAL A 470 30.45 36.17 -7.85
CA VAL A 470 30.49 37.19 -8.93
C VAL A 470 30.13 38.59 -8.43
N ASN A 471 29.44 38.72 -7.29
CA ASN A 471 29.13 40.03 -6.66
C ASN A 471 30.16 40.46 -5.59
N GLN A 472 31.31 39.77 -5.52
CA GLN A 472 32.44 40.12 -4.64
C GLN A 472 33.71 40.50 -5.42
N GLN A 473 33.62 40.66 -6.74
CA GLN A 473 34.63 41.27 -7.61
C GLN A 473 34.01 42.50 -8.27
#